data_AF-A0A7J8JCA3-F1
#
_entry.id   AF-A0A7J8JCA3-F1
#
_cell.length_a   1.000
_cell.length_b   1.000
_cell.length_c   1.000
_cell.angle_alpha   90.00
_cell.angle_beta   90.00
_cell.angle_gamma   90.00
#
_symmetry.space_group_name_H-M   'P 1'
#
loop_
_entity.id
_entity.type
_entity.pdbx_description
1 polymer ?
#
loop_
_entity_poly.entity_id
_entity_poly.type
_entity_poly.pdbx_seq_one_letter_code
_entity_poly.pdbx_strand_id
1 'polypeptide(L)'
;MACEAEHRPLGVFECQLCALTAPYSYVGQRPPNTQSVVLLEESYTMKDPFASDDNRFLVLGSRCHVCSRLECSLFYCKRFCLPCVQENIAAFPREIRQDLQKRKVPAKRPGAQPSSRA
;
A
#
# COMPACT_ATOMS: atom_id res chain seq x y z
N MET A 1 28.19 10.92 17.21
CA MET A 1 26.81 11.31 17.57
C MET A 1 26.09 11.64 16.28
N ALA A 2 25.30 10.71 15.73
CA ALA A 2 24.45 11.00 14.57
C ALA A 2 23.09 11.38 15.14
N CYS A 3 22.82 12.69 15.15
CA CYS A 3 21.53 13.23 15.55
C CYS A 3 20.45 12.62 14.67
N GLU A 4 19.38 12.19 15.33
CA GLU A 4 18.14 11.72 14.78
C GLU A 4 17.71 12.60 13.60
N ALA A 5 17.89 12.12 12.38
CA ALA A 5 17.02 12.52 11.29
C ALA A 5 15.67 11.88 11.60
N GLU A 6 14.95 12.52 12.53
CA GLU A 6 13.53 12.37 12.77
C GLU A 6 12.88 12.27 11.40
N HIS A 7 12.44 11.07 11.00
CA HIS A 7 11.86 10.78 9.69
C HIS A 7 10.49 11.47 9.62
N ARG A 8 10.50 12.80 9.54
CA ARG A 8 9.30 13.60 9.43
C ARG A 8 8.55 13.15 8.18
N PRO A 9 7.21 13.04 8.26
CA PRO A 9 6.42 12.76 7.09
C PRO A 9 6.75 13.75 5.97
N LEU A 10 7.13 13.23 4.80
CA LEU A 10 7.28 14.02 3.58
C LEU A 10 5.92 14.45 3.03
N GLY A 11 4.87 13.67 3.36
CA GLY A 11 3.50 13.98 3.03
C GLY A 11 2.54 12.88 3.48
N VAL A 12 1.33 12.92 2.94
CA VAL A 12 0.27 11.93 3.19
C VAL A 12 0.02 11.15 1.92
N PHE A 13 0.05 9.82 2.03
CA PHE A 13 -0.44 8.89 1.03
C PHE A 13 -1.96 8.83 1.16
N GLU A 14 -2.68 8.91 0.04
CA GLU A 14 -4.13 8.77 0.00
C GLU A 14 -4.55 7.80 -1.11
N CYS A 15 -5.30 6.77 -0.73
CA CYS A 15 -5.90 5.83 -1.66
C CYS A 15 -7.21 6.39 -2.22
N GLN A 16 -7.28 6.63 -3.54
CA GLN A 16 -8.47 7.21 -4.18
C GLN A 16 -9.68 6.25 -4.25
N LEU A 17 -9.51 4.97 -3.92
CA LEU A 17 -10.61 3.99 -3.89
C LEU A 17 -11.24 3.79 -2.51
N CYS A 18 -10.45 3.78 -1.45
CA CYS A 18 -10.94 3.50 -0.09
C CYS A 18 -10.73 4.64 0.90
N ALA A 19 -10.14 5.75 0.46
CA ALA A 19 -9.76 6.90 1.29
C ALA A 19 -8.80 6.56 2.44
N LEU A 20 -8.11 5.42 2.39
CA LEU A 20 -7.03 5.12 3.33
C LEU A 20 -5.97 6.22 3.22
N THR A 21 -5.67 6.85 4.35
CA THR A 21 -4.60 7.83 4.46
C THR A 21 -3.53 7.35 5.43
N ALA A 22 -2.27 7.64 5.13
CA ALA A 22 -1.15 7.37 6.01
C ALA A 22 0.01 8.32 5.70
N PRO A 23 0.78 8.78 6.70
CA PRO A 23 1.99 9.55 6.45
C PRO A 23 3.05 8.67 5.76
N TYR A 24 3.79 9.22 4.79
CA TYR A 24 4.95 8.56 4.21
C TYR A 24 6.22 9.37 4.47
N SER A 25 7.35 8.68 4.64
CA SER A 25 8.66 9.29 4.88
C SER A 25 9.65 9.06 3.74
N TYR A 26 9.30 8.23 2.75
CA TYR A 26 10.13 7.98 1.57
C TYR A 26 9.29 7.58 0.36
N VAL A 27 9.78 7.92 -0.84
CA VAL A 27 9.26 7.47 -2.13
C VAL A 27 10.43 7.00 -2.98
N GLY A 28 10.39 5.77 -3.47
CA GLY A 28 11.45 5.22 -4.30
C GLY A 28 11.49 3.69 -4.31
N GLN A 29 12.52 3.15 -4.97
CA GLN A 29 12.77 1.71 -5.04
C GLN A 29 13.74 1.20 -3.97
N ARG A 30 14.49 2.10 -3.31
CA ARG A 30 15.52 1.73 -2.34
C ARG A 30 15.25 2.42 -1.01
N PRO A 31 14.30 1.88 -0.22
CA PRO A 31 14.02 2.41 1.11
C PRO A 31 15.32 2.59 1.92
N PRO A 32 15.44 3.70 2.67
CA PRO A 32 16.61 3.94 3.49
C PRO A 32 16.78 2.83 4.54
N ASN A 33 18.00 2.62 5.00
CA ASN A 33 18.36 1.68 6.07
C ASN A 33 18.09 0.19 5.79
N THR A 34 17.70 -0.19 4.57
CA THR A 34 17.59 -1.60 4.18
C THR A 34 18.74 -1.98 3.25
N GLN A 35 19.80 -2.56 3.84
CA GLN A 35 21.05 -2.85 3.12
C GLN A 35 20.92 -3.93 2.02
N SER A 36 19.79 -4.64 1.94
CA SER A 36 19.63 -5.80 1.06
C SER A 36 18.29 -5.87 0.30
N VAL A 37 17.41 -4.87 0.44
CA VAL A 37 16.07 -4.91 -0.18
C VAL A 37 15.94 -3.79 -1.21
N VAL A 38 15.52 -4.17 -2.43
CA VAL A 38 15.16 -3.25 -3.50
C VAL A 38 13.75 -3.61 -3.97
N LEU A 39 12.86 -2.61 -4.00
CA LEU A 39 11.51 -2.75 -4.50
C LEU A 39 11.52 -2.76 -6.03
N LEU A 40 10.66 -3.58 -6.62
CA LEU A 40 10.53 -3.68 -8.09
C LEU A 40 9.84 -2.46 -8.71
N GLU A 41 9.29 -1.57 -7.88
CA GLU A 41 8.56 -0.38 -8.28
C GLU A 41 8.77 0.77 -7.30
N GLU A 42 8.66 2.00 -7.79
CA GLU A 42 8.68 3.20 -6.95
C GLU A 42 7.46 3.17 -6.01
N SER A 43 7.73 3.07 -4.71
CA SER A 43 6.68 2.91 -3.70
C SER A 43 6.77 3.99 -2.62
N TYR A 44 5.61 4.34 -2.09
CA TYR A 44 5.46 5.17 -0.91
C TYR A 44 5.66 4.30 0.32
N THR A 45 6.61 4.66 1.18
CA THR A 45 6.93 3.88 2.38
C THR A 45 6.99 4.76 3.62
N MET A 46 6.77 4.13 4.77
CA MET A 46 6.99 4.73 6.09
C MET A 46 7.81 3.79 6.97
N LYS A 47 8.39 4.32 8.06
CA LYS A 47 8.95 3.46 9.11
C LYS A 47 7.83 2.58 9.67
N ASP A 48 8.15 1.32 9.93
CA ASP A 48 7.21 0.42 10.61
C ASP A 48 6.99 0.91 12.06
N PRO A 49 5.76 1.34 12.42
CA PRO A 49 5.48 1.85 13.77
C PRO A 49 5.52 0.76 14.84
N PHE A 50 5.56 -0.52 14.45
CA PHE A 50 5.66 -1.66 15.36
C PHE A 50 7.09 -2.22 15.44
N ALA A 51 8.01 -1.72 14.62
CA ALA A 51 9.42 -2.10 14.70
C ALA A 51 10.16 -1.23 15.71
N SER A 52 10.93 -1.88 16.59
CA SER A 52 11.85 -1.20 17.51
C SER A 52 13.12 -0.71 16.81
N ASP A 53 13.48 -1.29 15.66
CA ASP A 53 14.65 -0.92 14.86
C ASP A 53 14.27 0.04 13.70
N ASP A 54 15.26 0.81 13.22
CA ASP A 54 15.11 1.76 12.10
C ASP A 54 15.31 1.11 10.72
N ASN A 55 15.43 -0.22 10.66
CA ASN A 55 15.76 -0.97 9.45
C ASN A 55 14.52 -1.62 8.81
N ARG A 56 13.33 -1.40 9.38
CA ARG A 56 12.07 -1.90 8.86
C ARG A 56 11.20 -0.77 8.34
N PHE A 57 10.56 -1.04 7.21
CA PHE A 57 9.64 -0.12 6.55
C PHE A 57 8.36 -0.84 6.16
N LEU A 58 7.27 -0.09 6.08
CA LEU A 58 6.00 -0.53 5.53
C LEU A 58 5.80 0.10 4.15
N VAL A 59 5.38 -0.73 3.20
CA VAL A 59 4.93 -0.26 1.88
C VAL A 59 3.46 0.11 1.96
N LEU A 60 3.15 1.38 1.73
CA LEU A 60 1.78 1.90 1.73
C LEU A 60 1.10 1.67 0.38
N GLY A 61 1.84 1.86 -0.71
CA GLY A 61 1.33 1.72 -2.06
C GLY A 61 2.26 2.31 -3.12
N SER A 62 1.82 2.27 -4.38
CA SER A 62 2.49 2.85 -5.55
C SER A 62 1.43 3.15 -6.60
N ARG A 63 1.86 3.75 -7.71
CA ARG A 63 0.99 4.13 -8.81
C ARG A 63 0.59 2.91 -9.63
N CYS A 64 -0.68 2.84 -10.00
CA CYS A 64 -1.16 1.88 -11.00
C CYS A 64 -0.38 2.04 -12.31
N HIS A 65 0.08 0.95 -12.91
CA HIS A 65 0.86 0.99 -14.14
C HIS A 65 0.05 1.49 -15.36
N VAL A 66 -1.27 1.38 -15.32
CA VAL A 66 -2.16 1.78 -16.43
C VAL A 66 -2.61 3.23 -16.25
N CYS A 67 -3.23 3.57 -15.12
CA CYS A 67 -3.84 4.89 -14.91
C CYS A 67 -3.04 5.84 -14.01
N SER A 68 -1.91 5.40 -13.46
CA SER A 68 -1.03 6.17 -12.55
C SER A 68 -1.66 6.65 -11.22
N ARG A 69 -2.88 6.22 -10.89
CA ARG A 69 -3.57 6.58 -9.63
C ARG A 69 -3.03 5.77 -8.46
N LEU A 70 -3.07 6.37 -7.25
CA LEU A 70 -2.72 5.73 -5.98
C LEU A 70 -3.98 5.12 -5.37
N GLU A 71 -4.09 3.80 -5.45
CA GLU A 71 -5.36 3.10 -5.21
C GLU A 71 -5.12 1.68 -4.67
N CYS A 72 -6.16 1.09 -4.08
CA CYS A 72 -6.18 -0.36 -3.78
C CYS A 72 -5.82 -1.12 -5.06
N SER A 73 -4.87 -2.03 -4.93
CA SER A 73 -4.17 -2.58 -6.08
C SER A 73 -3.67 -4.00 -5.85
N LEU A 74 -3.35 -4.66 -6.95
CA LEU A 74 -2.76 -5.98 -7.02
C LEU A 74 -1.38 -5.86 -7.67
N PHE A 75 -0.39 -6.53 -7.10
CA PHE A 75 0.93 -6.70 -7.71
C PHE A 75 1.02 -8.08 -8.39
N TYR A 76 1.48 -8.10 -9.64
CA TYR A 76 1.85 -9.32 -10.36
C TYR A 76 3.23 -9.15 -11.00
N CYS A 77 3.31 -8.67 -12.25
CA CYS A 77 4.56 -8.17 -12.85
C CYS A 77 4.77 -6.68 -12.57
N LYS A 78 3.66 -5.96 -12.39
CA LYS A 78 3.57 -4.53 -12.05
C LYS A 78 2.35 -4.35 -11.15
N ARG A 79 2.19 -3.17 -10.56
CA ARG A 79 1.01 -2.84 -9.76
C ARG A 79 -0.12 -2.32 -10.63
N PHE A 80 -1.32 -2.84 -10.42
CA PHE A 80 -2.53 -2.43 -11.12
C PHE A 80 -3.62 -2.15 -10.09
N CYS A 81 -4.29 -1.00 -10.19
CA CYS A 81 -5.44 -0.72 -9.33
C CYS A 81 -6.59 -1.69 -9.65
N LEU A 82 -7.45 -1.94 -8.66
CA LEU A 82 -8.56 -2.88 -8.81
C LEU A 82 -9.48 -2.57 -10.03
N PRO A 83 -9.80 -1.31 -10.35
CA PRO A 83 -10.51 -0.97 -11.58
C PRO A 83 -9.80 -1.47 -12.84
N CYS A 84 -8.52 -1.13 -13.02
CA CYS A 84 -7.74 -1.56 -14.19
C CYS A 84 -7.60 -3.09 -14.26
N VAL A 85 -7.53 -3.77 -13.11
CA VAL A 85 -7.53 -5.24 -13.06
C VAL A 85 -8.86 -5.81 -13.57
N GLN A 86 -10.00 -5.25 -13.17
CA GLN A 86 -11.31 -5.73 -13.64
C GLN A 86 -11.48 -5.48 -15.14
N GLU A 87 -11.10 -4.30 -15.64
CA GLU A 87 -11.17 -3.95 -17.07
C GLU A 87 -10.29 -4.85 -17.94
N ASN A 88 -9.15 -5.31 -17.41
CA ASN A 88 -8.16 -6.10 -18.14
C ASN A 88 -8.09 -7.55 -17.66
N ILE A 89 -9.13 -8.06 -17.00
CA ILE A 89 -9.10 -9.34 -16.28
C ILE A 89 -8.71 -10.53 -17.18
N ALA A 90 -9.06 -10.47 -18.46
CA ALA A 90 -8.75 -11.51 -19.44
C ALA A 90 -7.23 -11.64 -19.73
N ALA A 91 -6.45 -10.58 -19.54
CA ALA A 91 -5.00 -10.57 -19.73
C ALA A 91 -4.23 -11.18 -18.55
N PHE A 92 -4.88 -11.41 -17.40
CA PHE A 92 -4.24 -11.98 -16.22
C PHE A 92 -4.23 -13.52 -16.26
N PRO A 93 -3.19 -14.16 -15.69
CA PRO A 93 -3.15 -15.61 -15.51
C PRO A 93 -4.38 -16.15 -14.77
N ARG A 94 -4.70 -17.44 -14.99
CA ARG A 94 -5.90 -18.07 -14.41
C ARG A 94 -5.87 -18.03 -12.87
N GLU A 95 -4.69 -18.16 -12.30
CA GLU A 95 -4.41 -18.16 -10.87
C GLU A 95 -4.83 -16.82 -10.24
N ILE A 96 -4.43 -15.70 -10.85
CA ILE A 96 -4.83 -14.36 -10.41
C ILE A 96 -6.34 -14.15 -10.53
N ARG A 97 -6.93 -14.62 -11.64
CA ARG A 97 -8.39 -14.53 -11.85
C ARG A 97 -9.17 -15.28 -10.76
N GLN A 98 -8.72 -16.48 -10.37
CA GLN A 98 -9.33 -17.27 -9.30
C GLN A 98 -9.18 -16.60 -7.93
N ASP A 99 -8.02 -16.06 -7.61
CA ASP A 99 -7.79 -15.37 -6.34
C ASP A 99 -8.65 -14.11 -6.19
N LEU A 100 -8.84 -13.36 -7.28
CA LEU A 100 -9.74 -12.21 -7.29
C LEU A 100 -11.20 -12.60 -7.01
N GLN A 101 -11.64 -13.78 -7.47
CA GLN A 101 -13.00 -14.27 -7.19
C GLN A 101 -13.19 -14.61 -5.72
N LYS A 102 -12.20 -15.23 -5.07
CA LYS A 102 -12.25 -15.53 -3.62
C LYS A 102 -12.38 -14.26 -2.77
N ARG A 103 -11.75 -13.16 -3.22
CA ARG A 103 -11.77 -11.86 -2.52
C ARG A 103 -13.09 -11.10 -2.66
N LYS A 104 -14.03 -11.52 -3.52
CA LYS A 104 -15.35 -10.90 -3.66
C LYS A 104 -16.31 -11.19 -2.48
N VAL A 105 -15.88 -11.98 -1.49
CA VAL A 105 -16.62 -12.11 -0.23
C VAL A 105 -16.64 -10.73 0.46
N PRO A 106 -17.81 -10.16 0.76
CA PRO A 106 -17.88 -8.81 1.29
C PRO A 106 -17.20 -8.77 2.66
N ALA A 107 -16.16 -7.95 2.78
CA ALA A 107 -15.69 -7.47 4.06
C ALA A 107 -16.83 -6.65 4.68
N LYS A 108 -17.72 -7.31 5.44
CA LYS A 108 -18.57 -6.62 6.41
C LYS A 108 -17.63 -5.79 7.26
N ARG A 109 -17.68 -4.46 7.10
CA ARG A 109 -17.13 -3.54 8.10
C ARG A 109 -17.89 -3.84 9.40
N PRO A 110 -17.24 -4.17 10.53
CA PRO A 110 -17.87 -4.00 11.82
C PRO A 110 -18.02 -2.48 11.99
N GLY A 111 -19.18 -1.97 11.57
CA GLY A 111 -19.56 -0.60 11.83
C GLY A 111 -19.62 -0.38 13.34
N ALA A 112 -18.95 0.67 13.79
CA ALA A 112 -18.96 1.17 15.15
C ALA A 112 -20.37 1.09 15.76
N GLN A 113 -20.51 0.36 16.86
CA GLN A 113 -21.64 0.59 17.75
C GLN A 113 -21.41 1.93 18.46
N PRO A 114 -22.34 2.90 18.38
CA PRO A 114 -22.34 4.00 19.33
C PRO A 114 -22.70 3.42 20.71
N SER A 115 -21.75 3.47 21.64
CA SER A 115 -22.02 3.22 23.05
C SER A 115 -22.86 4.37 23.58
N SER A 116 -24.17 4.16 23.71
CA SER A 116 -25.04 4.97 24.56
C SER A 116 -24.96 4.45 25.99
N ARG A 117 -24.25 5.18 26.85
CA ARG A 117 -24.26 5.12 28.33
C ARG A 117 -23.56 6.43 28.77
N ALA A 118 -24.08 7.30 29.62
CA ALA A 118 -25.25 7.29 30.51
C ALA A 118 -25.79 8.72 30.60
#